data_AF-A0A1I0HAD5-F1
#
_entry.id   AF-A0A1I0HAD5-F1
#
_cell.length_a   1.000
_cell.length_b   1.000
_cell.length_c   1.000
_cell.angle_alpha   90.00
_cell.angle_beta   90.00
_cell.angle_gamma   90.00
#
_symmetry.space_group_name_H-M   'P 1'
#
loop_
_entity.id
_entity.type
_entity.pdbx_description
1 polymer ?
#
loop_
_entity_poly.entity_id
_entity_poly.type
_entity_poly.pdbx_seq_one_letter_code
_entity_poly.pdbx_strand_id
1 'polypeptide(L)' 'MQFNMKLPGLESVIVTKMEELEGNFYLHVKLPVKKHRCPACGERTSRIHDYRIQKVQHLKIFERT' A
#
# COMPACT_ATOMS: atom_id res chain seq x y z
N MET A 1 1.10 20.17 -15.65
CA MET A 1 0.41 20.24 -14.34
C MET A 1 0.81 19.00 -13.55
N GLN A 2 1.38 19.17 -12.35
CA GLN A 2 1.74 18.04 -11.48
C GLN A 2 0.53 17.73 -10.59
N PHE A 3 -0.27 16.72 -10.95
CA PHE A 3 -1.38 16.28 -10.12
C PHE A 3 -0.86 15.35 -9.02
N ASN A 4 -0.57 15.93 -7.85
CA ASN A 4 -0.25 15.17 -6.65
C ASN A 4 -1.57 14.88 -5.92
N MET A 5 -2.00 13.62 -5.96
CA MET A 5 -3.23 13.16 -5.30
C MET A 5 -2.90 12.54 -3.95
N LYS A 6 -3.59 12.98 -2.89
CA LYS A 6 -3.50 12.39 -1.55
C LYS A 6 -4.61 11.37 -1.38
N LEU A 7 -4.23 10.12 -1.09
CA LEU A 7 -5.18 9.05 -0.77
C LEU A 7 -5.27 8.92 0.75
N PRO A 8 -6.36 9.40 1.39
CA PRO A 8 -6.48 9.35 2.84
C PRO A 8 -6.44 7.89 3.34
N GLY A 9 -5.63 7.64 4.37
CA GLY A 9 -5.39 6.30 4.92
C GLY A 9 -4.27 5.50 4.21
N LEU A 10 -3.72 6.00 3.10
CA LEU A 10 -2.59 5.39 2.38
C LEU A 10 -1.35 6.30 2.34
N GLU A 11 -1.24 7.28 3.23
CA GLU A 11 -0.17 8.29 3.20
C GLU A 11 1.24 7.71 3.41
N SER A 12 1.34 6.54 4.05
CA SER A 12 2.63 5.89 4.35
C SER A 12 2.99 4.74 3.40
N VAL A 13 2.31 4.60 2.26
CA VAL A 13 2.57 3.53 1.30
C VAL A 13 3.37 4.04 0.11
N ILE A 14 4.20 3.17 -0.46
CA ILE A 14 4.99 3.45 -1.65
C ILE A 14 4.24 2.89 -2.85
N VAL A 15 3.85 3.75 -3.79
CA VAL A 15 3.24 3.32 -5.05
C VAL A 15 4.32 2.70 -5.92
N THR A 16 4.10 1.47 -6.35
CA THR A 16 5.05 0.72 -7.19
C THR A 16 4.61 0.63 -8.64
N LYS A 17 3.30 0.57 -8.89
CA LYS A 17 2.73 0.51 -10.23
C LYS A 17 1.33 1.11 -10.22
N MET A 18 0.96 1.75 -11.32
CA MET A 18 -0.39 2.24 -11.58
C MET A 18 -0.81 1.70 -12.94
N GLU A 19 -1.99 1.10 -13.00
CA GLU A 19 -2.55 0.54 -14.23
C GLU A 19 -4.00 0.98 -14.36
N GLU A 20 -4.41 1.31 -15.58
CA GLU A 20 -5.81 1.55 -15.91
C GLU A 20 -6.28 0.39 -16.79
N LEU A 21 -7.31 -0.33 -16.33
CA LEU A 21 -7.88 -1.47 -17.04
C LEU A 21 -9.39 -1.37 -17.02
N GLU A 22 -10.01 -1.35 -18.19
CA GLU A 22 -11.47 -1.37 -18.36
C GLU A 22 -12.18 -0.26 -17.57
N GLY A 23 -11.59 0.94 -17.54
CA GLY A 23 -12.12 2.08 -16.78
C GLY A 23 -11.90 2.02 -15.26
N ASN A 24 -11.17 1.01 -14.77
CA ASN A 24 -10.78 0.88 -13.37
C ASN A 24 -9.31 1.27 -13.17
N PHE A 25 -9.04 2.05 -12.13
CA PHE A 25 -7.69 2.37 -11.68
C PHE A 25 -7.19 1.35 -10.66
N TYR A 26 -6.09 0.68 -10.98
CA TYR A 26 -5.39 -0.25 -10.12
C TYR A 26 -4.09 0.38 -9.60
N LEU A 27 -4.01 0.52 -8.28
CA LEU A 27 -2.83 1.04 -7.59
C LEU A 27 -2.13 -0.10 -6.85
N HIS A 28 -0.92 -0.43 -7.27
CA HIS A 28 -0.09 -1.40 -6.58
C HIS A 28 0.81 -0.67 -5.59
N VAL A 29 0.55 -0.89 -4.31
CA VAL A 29 1.28 -0.23 -3.22
C VAL A 29 2.07 -1.24 -2.39
N LYS A 30 3.21 -0.81 -1.86
CA LYS A 30 4.01 -1.55 -0.88
C LYS A 30 4.15 -0.74 0.39
N LEU A 31 4.12 -1.45 1.53
CA LEU A 31 4.45 -0.85 2.81
C LEU A 31 5.99 -0.85 2.97
N PRO A 32 6.59 0.25 3.45
CA PRO A 32 8.00 0.28 3.78
C PRO A 32 8.28 -0.73 4.90
N VAL A 33 9.33 -1.53 4.74
CA VAL A 33 9.72 -2.54 5.73
C VAL A 33 10.24 -1.82 6.97
N LYS A 34 9.53 -1.97 8.09
CA LYS A 34 9.96 -1.47 9.39
C LYS A 34 10.54 -2.62 10.21
N LYS A 35 11.60 -2.32 10.98
CA LYS A 35 12.13 -3.28 11.97
C LYS A 35 11.04 -3.60 12.98
N HIS A 36 10.73 -4.87 13.12
CA HIS A 36 9.73 -5.38 14.06
C HIS A 36 10.38 -6.40 14.99
N ARG A 37 9.69 -6.79 16.06
CA ARG A 37 10.14 -7.86 16.94
C ARG A 37 9.66 -9.19 16.37
N CYS A 38 10.55 -10.16 16.29
CA CYS A 38 10.20 -11.52 15.88
C CYS A 38 9.24 -12.12 16.92
N PRO A 39 8.07 -12.65 16.52
CA PRO A 39 7.14 -13.28 17.47
C PRO A 39 7.69 -14.59 18.07
N ALA A 40 8.66 -15.24 17.43
CA ALA A 40 9.24 -16.49 17.91
C ALA A 40 10.39 -16.28 18.92
N CYS A 41 11.27 -15.30 18.70
CA CYS A 41 12.47 -15.09 19.54
C CYS A 41 12.59 -13.70 20.17
N GLY A 42 11.70 -12.75 19.85
CA GLY A 42 11.71 -11.39 20.41
C GLY A 42 12.76 -10.44 19.80
N GLU A 43 13.74 -10.95 19.06
CA GLU A 43 14.83 -10.16 18.49
C GLU A 43 14.34 -9.16 17.42
N ARG A 44 15.04 -8.03 17.28
CA ARG A 44 14.67 -7.03 16.25
C ARG A 44 15.13 -7.48 14.88
N THR A 45 14.17 -7.69 13.98
CA THR A 45 14.44 -8.14 12.62
C THR A 45 13.70 -7.28 11.60
N SER A 46 14.25 -7.21 10.39
CA SER A 46 13.57 -6.71 9.20
C SER A 46 13.11 -7.86 8.28
N ARG A 47 13.36 -9.11 8.68
CA ARG A 47 12.97 -10.30 7.91
C ARG A 47 11.46 -10.48 8.00
N ILE A 48 10.79 -10.42 6.86
CA ILE A 48 9.37 -10.74 6.72
C ILE A 48 9.28 -12.21 6.29
N HIS A 49 8.41 -12.98 6.95
CA HIS A 49 8.24 -14.39 6.65
C HIS A 49 7.55 -14.57 5.28
N ASP A 50 6.39 -13.94 5.11
CA ASP A 50 5.61 -13.97 3.87
C ASP A 50 4.99 -12.61 3.58
N TYR A 51 4.99 -12.23 2.31
CA TYR A 51 4.17 -11.13 1.84
C TYR A 51 2.82 -11.66 1.37
N ARG A 52 1.74 -11.06 1.87
CA ARG A 52 0.40 -11.31 1.36
C ARG A 52 -0.09 -10.10 0.60
N ILE A 53 -0.48 -10.31 -0.65
CA ILE A 53 -1.14 -9.28 -1.46
C ILE A 53 -2.62 -9.32 -1.15
N GLN A 54 -3.18 -8.20 -0.73
CA GLN A 54 -4.62 -8.04 -0.51
C GLN A 54 -5.16 -7.03 -1.53
N LYS A 55 -6.18 -7.44 -2.28
CA LYS A 55 -6.95 -6.52 -3.12
C LYS A 55 -7.97 -5.80 -2.24
N VAL A 56 -7.92 -4.48 -2.23
CA VAL A 56 -8.90 -3.64 -1.57
C VAL A 56 -9.65 -2.89 -2.65
N GLN A 57 -10.92 -3.22 -2.85
CA GLN A 57 -11.78 -2.49 -3.77
C GLN A 57 -12.37 -1.28 -3.04
N HIS A 58 -12.15 -0.09 -3.59
CA HIS A 58 -12.77 1.11 -3.06
C HIS A 58 -13.57 1.81 -4.16
N LEU A 59 -14.88 1.90 -3.97
CA LEU A 59 -15.81 2.42 -4.97
C LEU A 59 -15.77 3.96 -5.10
N LYS A 60 -15.24 4.67 -4.08
CA LYS A 60 -15.48 6.11 -3.89
C LYS A 60 -14.24 6.87 -3.39
N ILE A 61 -13.06 6.51 -3.88
CA ILE A 61 -11.82 7.21 -3.46
C ILE A 61 -11.83 8.69 -3.90
N PHE A 62 -12.59 8.99 -4.96
CA PHE A 62 -12.69 10.33 -5.56
C PHE A 62 -13.93 11.14 -5.11
N GLU A 63 -14.89 10.53 -4.40
CA GLU A 63 -16.12 11.25 -4.00
C GLU A 63 -15.98 12.00 -2.66
N ARG A 64 -14.85 11.84 -1.96
CA ARG A 64 -14.55 12.60 -0.75
C ARG A 64 -13.80 13.88 -1.12
N THR A 65 -14.50 14.82 -1.75
CA THR A 65 -14.03 16.19 -1.97
C THR A 65 -14.51 17.11 -0.86
#